data_AF-A0A2M3Z369-F1
#
_entry.id   AF-A0A2M3Z369-F1
#
_cell.length_a   1.000
_cell.length_b   1.000
_cell.length_c   1.000
_cell.angle_alpha   90.00
_cell.angle_beta   90.00
_cell.angle_gamma   90.00
#
_symmetry.space_group_name_H-M   'P 1'
#
loop_
_entity.id
_entity.type
_entity.pdbx_description
1 polymer ?
#
loop_
_entity_poly.entity_id
_entity_poly.type
_entity_poly.pdbx_seq_one_letter_code
_entity_poly.pdbx_strand_id
1 'polypeptide(L)'
;SIQHRSHNREVDFLSKTIMRVAIIFFAILAVVCALPAEKNAKCKQVCSADYTPVCGVPKDGKGSTITFGNSCVMEKVNCESNKDYILKSQGECGDKSPVRLS
;
A
#
# COMPACT_ATOMS: atom_id res chain seq x y z
N SER A 1 -22.53 17.62 -52.97
CA SER A 1 -21.39 17.70 -52.03
C SER A 1 -21.78 17.96 -50.57
N ILE A 2 -23.02 17.68 -50.15
CA ILE A 2 -23.52 17.97 -48.78
C ILE A 2 -23.32 16.76 -47.85
N GLN A 3 -23.50 15.52 -48.36
CA GLN A 3 -23.32 14.28 -47.61
C GLN A 3 -21.89 14.09 -47.07
N HIS A 4 -20.86 14.45 -47.85
CA HIS A 4 -19.45 14.39 -47.44
C HIS A 4 -19.10 15.38 -46.31
N ARG A 5 -19.84 16.50 -46.19
CA ARG A 5 -19.56 17.57 -45.23
C ARG A 5 -20.12 17.29 -43.83
N SER A 6 -21.21 16.52 -43.74
CA SER A 6 -21.77 16.06 -42.46
C SER A 6 -20.95 14.92 -41.86
N HIS A 7 -20.53 13.95 -42.68
CA HIS A 7 -19.66 12.85 -42.26
C HIS A 7 -18.31 13.35 -41.73
N ASN A 8 -17.72 14.37 -42.37
CA ASN A 8 -16.47 14.97 -41.88
C ASN A 8 -16.66 15.69 -40.53
N ARG A 9 -17.81 16.33 -40.27
CA ARG A 9 -18.10 17.00 -39.00
C ARG A 9 -18.34 16.03 -37.85
N GLU A 10 -18.99 14.89 -38.09
CA GLU A 10 -19.14 13.83 -37.07
C GLU A 10 -17.80 13.15 -36.76
N VAL A 11 -16.96 12.91 -37.77
CA VAL A 11 -15.59 12.39 -37.58
C VAL A 11 -14.68 13.42 -36.90
N ASP A 12 -14.82 14.72 -37.21
CA ASP A 12 -14.10 15.81 -36.52
C ASP A 12 -14.58 15.97 -35.07
N PHE A 13 -15.87 15.78 -34.80
CA PHE A 13 -16.45 15.84 -33.46
C PHE A 13 -16.03 14.62 -32.62
N LEU A 14 -16.03 13.43 -33.23
CA LEU A 14 -15.54 12.19 -32.64
C LEU A 14 -14.03 12.28 -32.38
N SER A 15 -13.25 12.80 -33.32
CA SER A 15 -11.81 13.04 -33.18
C SER A 15 -11.50 14.05 -32.06
N LYS A 16 -12.24 15.16 -31.96
CA LYS A 16 -12.10 16.13 -30.85
C LYS A 16 -12.54 15.56 -29.51
N THR A 17 -13.58 14.73 -29.48
CA THR A 17 -14.06 14.09 -28.25
C THR A 17 -13.08 13.02 -27.79
N ILE A 18 -12.55 12.21 -28.71
CA ILE A 18 -11.49 11.22 -28.44
C ILE A 18 -10.21 11.92 -27.95
N MET A 19 -9.78 13.00 -28.59
CA MET A 19 -8.62 13.78 -28.14
C MET A 19 -8.82 14.36 -26.73
N ARG A 20 -10.01 14.88 -26.42
CA ARG A 20 -10.33 15.37 -25.06
C ARG A 20 -10.32 14.24 -24.03
N VAL A 21 -10.91 13.09 -24.35
CA VAL A 21 -10.92 11.91 -23.47
C VAL A 21 -9.50 11.39 -23.26
N ALA A 22 -8.68 11.33 -24.32
CA ALA A 22 -7.29 10.94 -24.24
C ALA A 22 -6.47 11.90 -23.36
N ILE A 23 -6.62 13.21 -23.55
CA ILE A 23 -5.95 14.23 -22.72
C ILE A 23 -6.37 14.11 -21.25
N ILE A 24 -7.66 13.95 -20.98
CA ILE A 24 -8.18 13.76 -19.61
C ILE A 24 -7.60 12.48 -19.00
N PHE A 25 -7.59 11.38 -19.74
CA PHE A 25 -7.04 10.11 -19.27
C PHE A 25 -5.52 10.20 -19.02
N PHE A 26 -4.77 10.80 -19.94
CA PHE A 26 -3.33 11.05 -19.76
C PHE A 26 -3.05 11.98 -18.58
N ALA A 27 -3.87 13.02 -18.38
CA ALA A 27 -3.76 13.91 -17.23
C ALA A 27 -4.09 13.18 -15.93
N ILE A 28 -5.12 12.33 -15.90
CA ILE A 28 -5.48 11.51 -14.74
C ILE A 28 -4.36 10.50 -14.43
N LEU A 29 -3.82 9.82 -15.44
CA LEU A 29 -2.68 8.91 -15.28
C LEU A 29 -1.45 9.65 -14.75
N ALA A 30 -1.13 10.82 -15.30
CA ALA A 30 -0.02 11.64 -14.83
C ALA A 30 -0.24 12.11 -13.37
N VAL A 31 -1.46 12.51 -13.00
CA VAL A 31 -1.82 12.92 -11.65
C VAL A 31 -1.73 11.74 -10.68
N VAL A 32 -2.24 10.55 -11.03
CA VAL A 32 -2.15 9.34 -10.19
C VAL A 32 -0.69 8.94 -9.96
N CYS A 33 0.16 9.02 -10.98
CA CYS A 33 1.60 8.75 -10.86
C CYS A 33 2.36 9.81 -10.03
N ALA A 34 1.81 11.02 -9.91
CA ALA A 34 2.38 12.11 -9.13
C ALA A 34 1.87 12.15 -7.68
N LEU A 35 0.89 11.31 -7.31
CA LEU A 35 0.43 11.21 -5.93
C LEU A 35 1.54 10.58 -5.08
N PRO A 36 1.95 11.22 -3.96
CA PRO A 36 2.81 10.55 -3.01
C PRO A 36 2.06 9.35 -2.44
N ALA A 37 2.61 8.15 -2.60
CA ALA A 37 2.22 7.02 -1.79
C ALA A 37 2.69 7.31 -0.36
N GLU A 38 1.88 8.06 0.40
CA GLU A 38 2.13 8.43 1.79
C GLU A 38 2.10 7.16 2.67
N LYS A 39 3.24 6.47 2.72
CA LYS A 39 3.54 5.44 3.72
C LYS A 39 4.66 5.90 4.65
N ASN A 40 4.72 7.20 4.97
CA ASN A 40 5.66 7.72 5.97
C ASN A 40 4.92 8.43 7.10
N ALA A 41 3.99 7.70 7.73
CA ALA A 41 3.73 7.94 9.13
C ALA A 41 5.06 7.71 9.88
N LYS A 42 5.59 8.73 10.56
CA LYS A 42 6.80 8.61 11.38
C LYS A 42 6.71 7.36 12.25
N CYS A 43 7.47 6.32 11.90
CA CYS A 43 7.45 5.07 12.64
C CYS A 43 7.92 5.32 14.07
N LYS A 44 7.27 4.67 15.03
CA LYS A 44 7.63 4.82 16.44
C LYS A 44 9.06 4.31 16.63
N GLN A 45 9.98 5.24 16.87
CA GLN A 45 11.42 4.94 16.96
C GLN A 45 11.80 4.28 18.30
N VAL A 46 11.02 4.56 19.35
CA VAL A 46 11.31 4.12 20.71
C VAL A 46 10.16 3.28 21.24
N CYS A 47 10.46 2.03 21.55
CA CYS A 47 9.60 1.14 22.32
C CYS A 47 10.16 0.97 23.73
N SER A 48 9.26 0.76 24.68
CA SER A 48 9.67 0.41 26.03
C SER A 48 10.30 -0.99 26.02
N ALA A 49 11.21 -1.23 26.97
CA ALA A 49 11.94 -2.49 27.10
C ALA A 49 11.15 -3.55 27.90
N ASP A 50 9.86 -3.32 28.15
CA ASP A 50 8.98 -4.30 28.77
C ASP A 50 8.78 -5.49 27.84
N TYR A 51 8.96 -6.67 28.40
CA TYR A 51 8.76 -7.91 27.69
C TYR A 51 7.34 -8.40 27.93
N THR A 52 6.45 -8.00 27.03
CA THR A 52 5.03 -8.38 26.95
C THR A 52 4.78 -9.07 25.61
N PRO A 53 5.29 -10.30 25.42
CA PRO A 53 5.45 -10.88 24.08
C PRO A 53 4.12 -11.03 23.34
N VAL A 54 4.19 -10.87 22.03
CA VAL A 54 3.05 -11.05 21.11
C VAL A 54 3.44 -11.89 19.91
N CYS A 55 2.54 -12.77 19.48
CA CYS A 55 2.72 -13.58 18.30
C CYS A 55 2.16 -12.85 17.08
N GLY A 56 3.05 -12.44 16.18
CA GLY A 56 2.68 -11.80 14.93
C GLY A 56 2.77 -12.77 13.75
N VAL A 57 1.76 -12.74 12.88
CA VAL A 57 1.72 -13.53 11.65
C VAL A 57 1.59 -12.61 10.42
N PRO A 58 2.22 -12.94 9.28
CA PRO A 58 2.06 -12.15 8.07
C PRO A 58 0.59 -12.09 7.64
N LYS A 59 0.07 -10.90 7.35
CA LYS A 59 -1.31 -10.69 6.92
C LYS A 59 -1.65 -11.40 5.62
N ASP A 60 -0.67 -11.50 4.73
CA ASP A 60 -0.73 -12.23 3.46
C ASP A 60 -0.60 -13.75 3.64
N GLY A 61 -0.38 -14.23 4.87
CA GLY A 61 -0.24 -15.65 5.20
C GLY A 61 1.03 -16.29 4.65
N LYS A 62 1.89 -15.54 3.97
CA LYS A 62 3.15 -16.02 3.40
C LYS A 62 4.31 -15.57 4.28
N GLY A 63 5.04 -16.53 4.82
CA GLY A 63 6.23 -16.30 5.63
C GLY A 63 6.12 -16.84 7.04
N SER A 64 7.17 -16.61 7.81
CA SER A 64 7.28 -17.11 9.18
C SER A 64 6.51 -16.21 10.14
N THR A 65 5.84 -16.85 11.11
CA THR A 65 5.34 -16.17 12.30
C THR A 65 6.54 -15.74 13.15
N ILE A 66 6.44 -14.59 13.80
CA ILE A 66 7.51 -13.99 14.59
C ILE A 66 6.95 -13.61 15.96
N THR A 67 7.69 -13.93 17.01
CA THR A 67 7.42 -13.39 18.34
C THR A 67 8.01 -12.00 18.44
N PHE A 68 7.21 -11.00 18.80
CA PHE A 68 7.69 -9.66 19.11
C PHE A 68 7.72 -9.46 20.62
N GLY A 69 8.74 -8.78 21.14
CA GLY A 69 8.92 -8.55 22.58
C GLY A 69 7.77 -7.77 23.21
N ASN A 70 7.12 -6.91 22.44
CA ASN A 70 5.84 -6.29 22.77
C ASN A 70 5.13 -5.80 21.49
N SER A 71 3.90 -5.28 21.64
CA SER A 71 3.10 -4.75 20.54
C SER A 71 3.75 -3.56 19.83
N CYS A 72 4.48 -2.71 20.57
CA CYS A 72 5.18 -1.57 19.99
C CYS A 72 6.26 -2.02 19.00
N VAL A 73 7.04 -3.06 19.33
CA VAL A 73 8.07 -3.59 18.41
C VAL A 73 7.43 -4.15 17.15
N MET A 74 6.28 -4.82 17.26
CA MET A 74 5.52 -5.30 16.09
C MET A 74 5.09 -4.15 15.18
N GLU A 75 4.50 -3.09 15.74
CA GLU A 75 4.06 -1.91 15.00
C GLU A 75 5.23 -1.16 14.35
N LYS A 76 6.35 -1.02 15.07
CA LYS A 76 7.58 -0.42 14.55
C LYS A 76 8.10 -1.19 13.34
N VAL A 77 8.19 -2.52 13.44
CA VAL A 77 8.65 -3.37 12.32
C VAL A 77 7.70 -3.26 11.14
N ASN A 78 6.39 -3.26 11.37
CA ASN A 78 5.41 -3.09 10.30
C ASN A 78 5.62 -1.78 9.54
N CYS A 79 5.85 -0.70 10.30
CA CYS A 79 6.09 0.62 9.75
C CYS A 79 7.44 0.73 9.02
N GLU A 80 8.56 0.32 9.64
CA GLU A 80 9.92 0.51 9.10
C GLU A 80 10.23 -0.41 7.94
N SER A 81 9.76 -1.66 7.99
CA SER A 81 10.09 -2.68 6.99
C SER A 81 9.00 -2.86 5.93
N ASN A 82 7.96 -2.01 5.92
CA ASN A 82 6.76 -2.19 5.10
C ASN A 82 6.19 -3.62 5.20
N LYS A 83 6.21 -4.18 6.41
CA LYS A 83 5.64 -5.48 6.71
C LYS A 83 4.25 -5.32 7.31
N ASP A 84 3.43 -6.33 7.13
CA ASP A 84 2.07 -6.33 7.66
C ASP A 84 1.89 -7.56 8.58
N TYR A 85 2.53 -7.56 9.75
CA TYR A 85 2.25 -8.55 10.79
C TYR A 85 0.96 -8.18 11.54
N ILE A 86 0.07 -9.16 11.69
CA ILE A 86 -1.13 -9.05 12.52
C ILE A 86 -0.97 -9.87 13.79
N LEU A 87 -1.57 -9.39 14.87
CA LEU A 87 -1.58 -10.10 16.16
C LEU A 87 -2.42 -11.38 16.03
N LYS A 88 -1.80 -12.54 16.27
CA LYS A 88 -2.49 -13.84 16.33
C LYS A 88 -2.85 -14.23 17.76
N SER A 89 -1.93 -14.03 18.70
CA SER A 89 -2.13 -14.34 20.11
C SER A 89 -1.24 -13.50 21.00
N GLN A 90 -1.69 -13.28 22.23
CA GLN A 90 -0.84 -12.77 23.31
C GLN A 90 0.13 -13.87 23.72
N GLY A 91 1.40 -13.52 23.97
CA GLY A 91 2.48 -14.49 24.23
C GLY A 91 3.29 -14.81 22.97
N GLU A 92 4.27 -15.69 23.14
CA GLU A 92 5.15 -16.11 22.04
C GLU A 92 4.44 -17.03 21.04
N CYS A 93 4.90 -17.06 19.79
CA CYS A 93 4.36 -17.97 18.77
C CYS A 93 4.73 -19.45 19.00
N GLY A 94 5.66 -19.76 19.93
CA GLY A 94 6.20 -21.08 20.24
C GLY A 94 7.68 -21.27 19.86
N ASP A 95 8.28 -22.36 20.33
CA ASP A 95 9.74 -22.62 20.36
C ASP A 95 10.50 -22.55 19.02
N LYS A 96 9.78 -22.58 17.90
CA LYS A 96 10.39 -22.56 16.54
C LYS A 96 10.32 -21.19 15.87
N SER A 97 9.70 -20.20 16.52
CA SER A 97 9.52 -18.87 15.95
C SER A 97 10.67 -17.94 16.37
N PRO A 98 11.25 -17.17 15.44
CA PRO A 98 12.26 -16.18 15.80
C PRO A 98 11.65 -15.09 16.70
N VAL A 99 12.46 -14.58 17.63
CA VAL A 99 12.06 -13.51 18.56
C VAL A 99 12.70 -12.18 18.15
N ARG A 100 11.91 -11.10 18.14
CA ARG A 100 12.33 -9.72 17.87
C ARG A 100 12.03 -8.84 19.07
N LEU A 101 13.07 -8.30 19.70
CA LEU A 101 12.94 -7.53 20.95
C LEU A 101 12.98 -6.00 20.75
N SER A 102 13.46 -5.48 19.61
CA SER A 102 13.57 -4.04 19.32
C SER A 102 13.70 -3.73 17.83
#